data_AF-A0A3M1NNB4-F1
#
_entry.id   AF-A0A3M1NNB4-F1
#
_cell.length_a   1.000
_cell.length_b   1.000
_cell.length_c   1.000
_cell.angle_alpha   90.00
_cell.angle_beta   90.00
_cell.angle_gamma   90.00
#
_symmetry.space_group_name_H-M   'P 1'
#
loop_
_entity.id
_entity.type
_entity.pdbx_description
1 polymer ?
#
loop_
_entity_poly.entity_id
_entity_poly.type
_entity_poly.pdbx_seq_one_letter_code
_entity_poly.pdbx_strand_id
1 'polypeptide(L)'
;MTALSLLALQLGCSSPEPDLLSGRVVDLSYAYDENTVFWPTAKAFQLEVVHAGKTDAGYFYAANNFCTAEHGGTHIDAPYHFAENGNTVDAIPLERLMGEGVVVDVSEKCQADRDYRVQVADFTDWEQKHGERLDDKIVLLRTGFGRYWPDRVKYMGTD
;
A
#
# COMPACT_ATOMS: atom_id res chain seq x y z
N MET A 1 20.06 0.59 61.11
CA MET A 1 19.91 0.99 59.68
C MET A 1 20.08 -0.27 58.85
N THR A 2 18.99 -0.87 58.41
CA THR A 2 19.00 -1.95 57.42
C THR A 2 17.72 -1.78 56.61
N ALA A 3 17.84 -1.20 55.42
CA ALA A 3 16.75 -1.05 54.46
C ALA A 3 16.62 -2.37 53.68
N LEU A 4 15.45 -3.00 53.76
CA LEU A 4 15.10 -4.18 52.99
C LEU A 4 14.51 -3.71 51.65
N SER A 5 15.29 -3.82 50.56
CA SER A 5 14.77 -3.60 49.21
C SER A 5 14.00 -4.84 48.76
N LEU A 6 12.68 -4.73 48.62
CA LEU A 6 11.88 -5.71 47.89
C LEU A 6 12.05 -5.46 46.38
N LEU A 7 12.69 -6.40 45.69
CA LEU A 7 12.72 -6.46 44.24
C LEU A 7 11.47 -7.21 43.78
N ALA A 8 10.47 -6.49 43.28
CA ALA A 8 9.30 -7.11 42.66
C ALA A 8 9.67 -7.57 41.24
N LEU A 9 9.86 -8.88 41.04
CA LEU A 9 9.93 -9.48 39.71
C LEU A 9 8.54 -9.41 39.08
N GLN A 10 8.32 -8.47 38.16
CA GLN A 10 7.18 -8.54 37.25
C GLN A 10 7.47 -9.63 36.23
N LEU A 11 6.88 -10.81 36.43
CA LEU A 11 6.73 -11.83 35.39
C LEU A 11 5.70 -11.30 34.39
N GLY A 12 6.15 -10.47 33.45
CA GLY A 12 5.35 -10.13 32.28
C GLY A 12 5.16 -11.38 31.44
N CYS A 13 3.95 -11.94 31.41
CA CYS A 13 3.57 -12.87 30.37
C CYS A 13 3.70 -12.13 29.04
N SER A 14 4.79 -12.35 28.31
CA SER A 14 4.85 -11.92 26.92
C SER A 14 3.92 -12.85 26.15
N SER A 15 2.83 -12.29 25.63
CA SER A 15 2.09 -12.97 24.57
C SER A 15 3.08 -13.26 23.45
N PRO A 16 3.05 -14.45 22.83
CA PRO A 16 3.85 -14.69 21.64
C PRO A 16 3.47 -13.65 20.59
N GLU A 17 4.46 -13.03 19.95
CA GLU A 17 4.19 -12.12 18.84
C GLU A 17 3.43 -12.88 17.75
N PRO A 18 2.39 -12.28 17.17
CA PRO A 18 1.63 -12.93 16.11
C PRO A 18 2.56 -13.20 14.93
N ASP A 19 2.57 -14.45 14.46
CA ASP A 19 3.25 -14.80 13.21
C ASP A 19 2.52 -14.11 12.05
N LEU A 20 3.10 -13.03 11.54
CA LEU A 20 2.53 -12.21 10.47
C LEU A 20 2.29 -13.00 9.17
N LEU A 21 2.91 -14.18 9.02
CA LEU A 21 2.78 -15.03 7.84
C LEU A 21 1.92 -16.28 8.05
N SER A 22 1.36 -16.49 9.25
CA SER A 22 0.47 -17.64 9.49
C SER A 22 -0.89 -17.52 8.78
N GLY A 23 -1.17 -16.36 8.18
CA GLY A 23 -2.42 -16.06 7.46
C GLY A 23 -2.37 -16.29 5.95
N ARG A 24 -3.42 -15.83 5.26
CA ARG A 24 -3.45 -15.80 3.79
C ARG A 24 -2.76 -14.54 3.29
N VAL A 25 -1.80 -14.70 2.40
CA VAL A 25 -1.23 -13.59 1.63
C VAL A 25 -2.22 -13.19 0.52
N VAL A 26 -2.54 -11.90 0.46
CA VAL A 26 -3.39 -11.31 -0.58
C VAL A 26 -2.58 -10.26 -1.32
N ASP A 27 -2.51 -10.38 -2.63
CA ASP A 27 -1.90 -9.37 -3.48
C ASP A 27 -2.86 -8.19 -3.65
N LEU A 28 -2.36 -6.98 -3.37
CA LEU A 28 -3.09 -5.71 -3.50
C LEU A 28 -2.60 -4.89 -4.72
N SER A 29 -1.83 -5.51 -5.59
CA SER A 29 -1.22 -4.89 -6.77
C SER A 29 -2.03 -5.17 -8.03
N TYR A 30 -2.00 -4.22 -8.96
CA TYR A 30 -2.46 -4.45 -10.33
C TYR A 30 -1.31 -4.93 -11.22
N ALA A 31 -1.64 -5.58 -12.34
CA ALA A 31 -0.67 -5.85 -13.40
C ALA A 31 0.01 -4.55 -13.84
N TYR A 32 1.31 -4.64 -14.13
CA TYR A 32 2.14 -3.50 -14.49
C TYR A 32 2.66 -3.64 -15.92
N ASP A 33 1.92 -3.06 -16.85
CA ASP A 33 2.12 -3.14 -18.30
C ASP A 33 1.67 -1.85 -19.02
N GLU A 34 1.60 -1.87 -20.35
CA GLU A 34 1.18 -0.74 -21.18
C GLU A 34 -0.25 -0.22 -20.92
N ASN A 35 -1.10 -1.01 -20.25
CA ASN A 35 -2.45 -0.63 -19.85
C ASN A 35 -2.50 -0.02 -18.44
N THR A 36 -1.36 0.09 -17.76
CA THR A 36 -1.27 0.70 -16.44
C THR A 36 -1.81 2.13 -16.49
N VAL A 37 -2.68 2.46 -15.54
CA VAL A 37 -3.20 3.84 -15.41
C VAL A 37 -2.15 4.71 -14.71
N PHE A 38 -1.86 5.85 -15.34
CA PHE A 38 -0.97 6.90 -14.86
C PHE A 38 -1.71 8.23 -14.73
N TRP A 39 -1.14 9.15 -13.95
CA TRP A 39 -1.54 10.56 -14.01
C TRP A 39 -1.43 11.11 -15.44
N PRO A 40 -2.35 11.97 -15.92
CA PRO A 40 -2.42 12.34 -17.35
C PRO A 40 -1.15 12.97 -17.92
N THR A 41 -0.31 13.60 -17.10
CA THR A 41 0.94 14.25 -17.53
C THR A 41 2.19 13.38 -17.32
N ALA A 42 2.05 12.19 -16.74
CA ALA A 42 3.17 11.30 -16.46
C ALA A 42 3.58 10.50 -17.71
N LYS A 43 4.84 10.05 -17.74
CA LYS A 43 5.30 9.09 -18.75
C LYS A 43 4.70 7.72 -18.43
N ALA A 44 3.99 7.15 -19.40
CA ALA A 44 3.44 5.80 -19.30
C ALA A 44 4.55 4.72 -19.32
N PHE A 45 4.17 3.50 -18.98
CA PHE A 45 5.02 2.32 -19.02
C PHE A 45 5.54 2.08 -20.44
N GLN A 46 6.85 1.83 -20.55
CA GLN A 46 7.52 1.45 -21.79
C GLN A 46 8.33 0.19 -21.55
N LEU A 47 8.11 -0.83 -22.38
CA LEU A 47 8.85 -2.09 -22.32
C LEU A 47 9.69 -2.25 -23.59
N GLU A 48 10.97 -2.54 -23.40
CA GLU A 48 11.88 -3.00 -24.45
C GLU A 48 12.22 -4.46 -24.17
N VAL A 49 11.76 -5.35 -25.05
CA VAL A 49 12.15 -6.78 -24.97
C VAL A 49 13.59 -6.91 -25.45
N VAL A 50 14.50 -7.20 -24.52
CA VAL A 50 15.93 -7.40 -24.82
C VAL A 50 16.14 -8.75 -25.51
N HIS A 51 15.50 -9.80 -24.98
CA HIS A 51 15.50 -11.14 -25.57
C HIS A 51 14.36 -11.97 -25.00
N ALA A 52 13.80 -12.89 -25.77
CA ALA A 52 12.82 -13.87 -25.31
C ALA A 52 12.88 -15.13 -26.18
N GLY A 53 13.77 -16.07 -25.85
CA GLY A 53 13.98 -17.26 -26.66
C GLY A 53 15.18 -18.10 -26.28
N LYS A 54 15.42 -19.18 -27.05
CA LYS A 54 16.65 -19.98 -26.91
C LYS A 54 17.86 -19.17 -27.37
N THR A 55 18.92 -19.21 -26.57
CA THR A 55 20.23 -18.65 -26.91
C THR A 55 21.03 -19.63 -27.76
N ASP A 56 22.10 -19.13 -28.39
CA ASP A 56 23.03 -19.97 -29.16
C ASP A 56 23.74 -21.02 -28.28
N ALA A 57 23.85 -20.76 -26.97
CA ALA A 57 24.35 -21.71 -25.98
C ALA A 57 23.32 -22.78 -25.57
N GLY A 58 22.11 -22.76 -26.15
CA GLY A 58 21.11 -23.82 -26.03
C GLY A 58 20.10 -23.67 -24.88
N TYR A 59 20.20 -22.63 -24.04
CA TYR A 59 19.26 -22.39 -22.93
C TYR A 59 18.24 -21.30 -23.26
N PHE A 60 17.07 -21.31 -22.62
CA PHE A 60 16.08 -20.24 -22.76
C PHE A 60 16.49 -19.03 -21.92
N TYR A 61 16.40 -17.84 -22.50
CA TYR A 61 16.65 -16.57 -21.85
C TYR A 61 15.47 -15.64 -22.13
N ALA A 62 15.07 -14.85 -21.12
CA ALA A 62 14.09 -13.79 -21.28
C ALA A 62 14.52 -12.60 -20.43
N ALA A 63 14.58 -11.41 -21.03
CA ALA A 63 14.96 -10.19 -20.36
C ALA A 63 14.30 -8.99 -21.04
N ASN A 64 13.93 -7.99 -20.23
CA ASN A 64 13.36 -6.74 -20.70
C ASN A 64 14.04 -5.57 -19.99
N ASN A 65 14.17 -4.44 -20.69
CA ASN A 65 14.34 -3.14 -20.06
C ASN A 65 12.95 -2.50 -19.94
N PHE A 66 12.72 -1.67 -18.92
CA PHE A 66 11.51 -0.85 -18.86
C PHE A 66 11.81 0.55 -18.34
N CYS A 67 10.93 1.49 -18.68
CA CYS A 67 10.96 2.87 -18.21
C CYS A 67 9.54 3.30 -17.83
N THR A 68 9.40 4.05 -16.74
CA THR A 68 8.10 4.46 -16.20
C THR A 68 8.24 5.67 -15.29
N ALA A 69 7.15 6.40 -15.06
CA ALA A 69 7.09 7.41 -14.00
C ALA A 69 6.93 6.76 -12.61
N GLU A 70 7.39 7.45 -11.56
CA GLU A 70 7.30 6.98 -10.16
C GLU A 70 5.85 6.77 -9.70
N HIS A 71 4.92 7.63 -10.15
CA HIS A 71 3.53 7.65 -9.72
C HIS A 71 2.60 6.97 -10.75
N GLY A 72 2.79 5.67 -10.95
CA GLY A 72 2.04 4.85 -11.90
C GLY A 72 1.59 3.52 -11.30
N GLY A 73 0.34 3.12 -11.57
CA GLY A 73 -0.22 1.88 -11.00
C GLY A 73 -0.21 1.84 -9.48
N THR A 74 -0.03 0.65 -8.92
CA THR A 74 0.17 0.48 -7.47
C THR A 74 1.58 0.95 -7.10
N HIS A 75 1.68 2.07 -6.38
CA HIS A 75 2.94 2.73 -6.03
C HIS A 75 2.92 3.28 -4.60
N ILE A 76 4.03 3.87 -4.17
CA ILE A 76 4.20 4.52 -2.87
C ILE A 76 4.57 5.99 -3.06
N ASP A 77 3.92 6.87 -2.31
CA ASP A 77 4.28 8.28 -2.22
C ASP A 77 5.14 8.50 -0.97
N ALA A 78 6.41 8.85 -1.15
CA ALA A 78 7.29 9.24 -0.05
C ALA A 78 6.95 10.66 0.47
N PRO A 79 7.23 11.01 1.74
CA PRO A 79 7.00 12.35 2.26
C PRO A 79 7.62 13.47 1.41
N TYR A 80 8.79 13.21 0.81
CA TYR A 80 9.46 14.15 -0.09
C TYR A 80 8.60 14.59 -1.30
N HIS A 81 7.59 13.80 -1.67
CA HIS A 81 6.67 14.12 -2.77
C HIS A 81 5.95 15.48 -2.58
N PHE A 82 5.68 15.88 -1.34
CA PHE A 82 5.06 17.17 -1.01
C PHE A 82 5.71 17.93 0.16
N ALA A 83 6.69 17.35 0.85
CA ALA A 83 7.42 17.99 1.94
C ALA A 83 8.92 18.08 1.61
N GLU A 84 9.43 19.31 1.41
CA GLU A 84 10.82 19.56 0.99
C GLU A 84 11.89 18.89 1.87
N ASN A 85 11.64 18.80 3.18
CA ASN A 85 12.53 18.15 4.15
C ASN A 85 12.06 16.73 4.54
N GLY A 86 11.14 16.16 3.76
CA GLY A 86 10.61 14.81 3.96
C GLY A 86 11.59 13.74 3.48
N ASN A 87 11.41 12.52 3.99
CA ASN A 87 12.19 11.37 3.53
C ASN A 87 11.89 11.07 2.05
N THR A 88 12.94 10.82 1.27
CA THR A 88 12.86 10.15 -0.03
C THR A 88 12.51 8.66 0.17
N VAL A 89 12.07 7.97 -0.89
CA VAL A 89 11.59 6.59 -0.79
C VAL A 89 12.64 5.63 -0.22
N ASP A 90 13.91 5.83 -0.56
CA ASP A 90 15.07 5.06 -0.07
C ASP A 90 15.43 5.37 1.39
N ALA A 91 14.93 6.48 1.94
CA ALA A 91 15.14 6.91 3.32
C ALA A 91 13.96 6.60 4.26
N ILE A 92 12.88 5.97 3.75
CA ILE A 92 11.77 5.55 4.61
C ILE A 92 12.21 4.36 5.48
N PRO A 93 12.09 4.43 6.82
CA PRO A 93 12.37 3.28 7.69
C PRO A 93 11.49 2.09 7.35
N LEU A 94 12.05 0.87 7.35
CA LEU A 94 11.31 -0.34 6.97
C LEU A 94 10.12 -0.61 7.90
N GLU A 95 10.23 -0.22 9.17
CA GLU A 95 9.16 -0.34 10.18
C GLU A 95 7.94 0.53 9.85
N ARG A 96 8.07 1.49 8.91
CA ARG A 96 6.96 2.29 8.39
C ARG A 96 6.31 1.68 7.15
N LEU A 97 6.93 0.65 6.55
CA LEU A 97 6.44 -0.04 5.36
C LEU A 97 5.70 -1.35 5.68
N MET A 98 5.65 -1.72 6.96
CA MET A 98 4.97 -2.90 7.46
C MET A 98 4.26 -2.57 8.77
N GLY A 99 3.11 -3.17 8.98
CA GLY A 99 2.32 -2.92 10.18
C GLY A 99 0.93 -3.51 10.07
N GLU A 100 0.14 -3.29 11.11
CA GLU A 100 -1.26 -3.67 11.12
C GLU A 100 -2.03 -2.85 10.08
N GLY A 101 -2.74 -3.54 9.18
CA GLY A 101 -3.58 -2.94 8.17
C GLY A 101 -5.06 -3.04 8.53
N VAL A 102 -5.80 -1.95 8.39
CA VAL A 102 -7.26 -1.92 8.61
C VAL A 102 -7.96 -1.40 7.37
N VAL A 103 -9.19 -1.87 7.14
CA VAL A 103 -10.00 -1.43 6.00
C VAL A 103 -11.15 -0.57 6.50
N VAL A 104 -11.17 0.69 6.05
CA VAL A 104 -12.32 1.58 6.18
C VAL A 104 -13.07 1.53 4.85
N ASP A 105 -14.25 0.92 4.85
CA ASP A 105 -15.06 0.70 3.66
C ASP A 105 -16.05 1.84 3.45
N VAL A 106 -15.84 2.61 2.37
CA VAL A 106 -16.69 3.72 1.94
C VAL A 106 -17.28 3.43 0.55
N SER A 107 -17.20 2.18 0.06
CA SER A 107 -17.52 1.84 -1.32
C SER A 107 -18.98 2.08 -1.69
N GLU A 108 -19.93 1.87 -0.76
CA GLU A 108 -21.34 2.20 -0.98
C GLU A 108 -21.56 3.70 -1.17
N LYS A 109 -20.88 4.54 -0.38
CA LYS A 109 -20.95 6.00 -0.47
C LYS A 109 -20.34 6.48 -1.79
N CYS A 110 -19.17 5.97 -2.15
CA CYS A 110 -18.51 6.24 -3.43
C CYS A 110 -19.29 5.72 -4.65
N GLN A 111 -20.10 4.67 -4.50
CA GLN A 111 -20.98 4.17 -5.56
C GLN A 111 -22.22 5.07 -5.73
N ALA A 112 -22.77 5.60 -4.64
CA ALA A 112 -23.89 6.53 -4.68
C ALA A 112 -23.46 7.92 -5.18
N ASP A 113 -22.26 8.35 -4.82
CA ASP A 113 -21.65 9.62 -5.23
C ASP A 113 -20.17 9.39 -5.56
N ARG A 114 -19.82 9.50 -6.84
CA ARG A 114 -18.44 9.31 -7.31
C ARG A 114 -17.47 10.34 -6.69
N ASP A 115 -17.96 11.53 -6.37
CA ASP A 115 -17.19 12.62 -5.78
C ASP A 115 -17.29 12.62 -4.24
N TYR A 116 -17.74 11.52 -3.64
CA TYR A 116 -17.82 11.39 -2.19
C TYR A 116 -16.48 11.71 -1.55
N ARG A 117 -16.50 12.74 -0.70
CA ARG A 117 -15.34 13.14 0.10
C ARG A 117 -15.37 12.34 1.39
N VAL A 118 -14.38 11.48 1.60
CA VAL A 118 -14.19 10.78 2.87
C VAL A 118 -14.13 11.80 4.00
N GLN A 119 -14.95 11.59 5.03
CA GLN A 119 -15.13 12.48 6.17
C GLN A 119 -14.45 11.92 7.41
N VAL A 120 -14.19 12.78 8.40
CA VAL A 120 -13.74 12.36 9.73
C VAL A 120 -14.66 11.31 10.34
N ALA A 121 -15.98 11.43 10.10
CA ALA A 121 -16.99 10.49 10.57
C ALA A 121 -16.75 9.04 10.09
N ASP A 122 -16.21 8.84 8.88
CA ASP A 122 -15.92 7.49 8.36
C ASP A 122 -14.92 6.74 9.23
N PHE A 123 -13.97 7.48 9.81
CA PHE A 123 -12.94 6.94 10.69
C PHE A 123 -13.47 6.77 12.12
N THR A 124 -14.15 7.77 12.67
CA THR A 124 -14.66 7.68 14.05
C THR A 124 -15.76 6.62 14.19
N ASP A 125 -16.61 6.44 13.17
CA ASP A 125 -17.62 5.38 13.15
C ASP A 125 -16.94 4.00 13.06
N TRP A 126 -15.85 3.88 12.30
CA TRP A 126 -15.04 2.66 12.25
C TRP A 126 -14.44 2.36 13.63
N GLU A 127 -13.84 3.34 14.30
CA GLU A 127 -13.24 3.18 15.63
C GLU A 127 -14.30 2.77 16.66
N GLN A 128 -15.48 3.42 16.65
CA GLN A 128 -16.59 3.08 17.54
C GLN A 128 -17.10 1.66 17.29
N LYS A 129 -17.23 1.25 16.02
CA LYS A 129 -17.74 -0.06 15.64
C LYS A 129 -16.80 -1.20 16.04
N HIS A 130 -15.48 -0.99 15.93
CA HIS A 130 -14.49 -2.03 16.21
C HIS A 130 -13.95 -1.96 17.64
N GLY A 131 -14.16 -0.84 18.35
CA GLY A 131 -13.62 -0.63 19.69
C GLY A 131 -12.10 -0.44 19.71
N GLU A 132 -11.53 0.02 18.59
CA GLU A 132 -10.09 0.16 18.37
C GLU A 132 -9.76 1.54 17.79
N ARG A 133 -8.57 2.04 18.11
CA ARG A 133 -8.04 3.28 17.53
C ARG A 133 -7.26 3.01 16.26
N LEU A 134 -7.19 4.00 15.37
CA LEU A 134 -6.44 3.92 14.11
C LEU A 134 -4.96 4.33 14.23
N ASP A 135 -4.52 4.81 15.39
CA ASP A 135 -3.13 5.20 15.65
C ASP A 135 -2.15 4.05 15.30
N ASP A 136 -1.06 4.40 14.63
CA ASP A 136 0.01 3.48 14.18
C ASP A 136 -0.45 2.32 13.26
N LYS A 137 -1.63 2.44 12.61
CA LYS A 137 -2.13 1.47 11.62
C LYS A 137 -2.02 1.99 10.19
N ILE A 138 -1.87 1.06 9.24
CA ILE A 138 -2.03 1.34 7.80
C ILE A 138 -3.52 1.33 7.49
N VAL A 139 -4.09 2.50 7.19
CA VAL A 139 -5.53 2.62 6.88
C VAL A 139 -5.76 2.51 5.37
N LEU A 140 -6.39 1.41 4.96
CA LEU A 140 -6.78 1.15 3.57
C LEU A 140 -8.21 1.64 3.34
N LEU A 141 -8.37 2.68 2.51
CA LEU A 141 -9.69 3.18 2.11
C LEU A 141 -10.25 2.34 0.95
N ARG A 142 -11.28 1.54 1.23
CA ARG A 142 -11.95 0.76 0.18
C ARG A 142 -13.08 1.59 -0.44
N THR A 143 -12.83 2.13 -1.63
CA THR A 143 -13.80 2.90 -2.41
C THR A 143 -14.56 2.06 -3.45
N GLY A 144 -14.06 0.87 -3.76
CA GLY A 144 -14.60 0.01 -4.83
C GLY A 144 -14.16 0.39 -6.24
N PHE A 145 -13.37 1.46 -6.42
CA PHE A 145 -12.93 1.94 -7.76
C PHE A 145 -12.00 0.97 -8.47
N GLY A 146 -11.34 0.08 -7.73
CA GLY A 146 -10.50 -0.97 -8.29
C GLY A 146 -11.19 -1.84 -9.34
N ARG A 147 -12.53 -1.93 -9.32
CA ARG A 147 -13.32 -2.63 -10.35
C ARG A 147 -13.22 -2.02 -11.76
N TYR A 148 -12.75 -0.78 -11.87
CA TYR A 148 -12.62 -0.07 -13.13
C TYR A 148 -11.23 -0.23 -13.75
N TRP A 149 -10.26 -0.79 -13.03
CA TRP A 149 -8.94 -1.06 -13.59
C TRP A 149 -9.00 -2.13 -14.71
N PRO A 150 -8.28 -1.99 -15.84
CA PRO A 150 -7.40 -0.89 -16.27
C PRO A 150 -8.10 0.17 -17.16
N ASP A 151 -9.43 0.22 -17.20
CA ASP A 151 -10.17 1.19 -18.02
C ASP A 151 -9.93 2.61 -17.47
N ARG A 152 -8.97 3.32 -18.07
CA ARG A 152 -8.50 4.65 -17.62
C ARG A 152 -9.65 5.63 -17.44
N VAL A 153 -10.57 5.71 -18.41
CA VAL A 153 -11.68 6.68 -18.37
C VAL A 153 -12.61 6.36 -17.21
N LYS A 154 -12.98 5.09 -17.00
CA LYS A 154 -13.84 4.72 -15.86
C LYS A 154 -13.12 4.82 -14.51
N TYR A 155 -11.82 4.50 -14.48
CA TYR A 155 -11.01 4.55 -13.26
C TYR A 155 -10.79 5.98 -12.80
N MET A 156 -10.32 6.86 -13.70
CA MET A 156 -10.06 8.28 -13.40
C MET A 156 -11.34 9.11 -13.37
N GLY A 157 -12.36 8.75 -14.15
CA GLY A 157 -13.63 9.47 -14.26
C GLY A 157 -13.55 10.68 -15.17
N THR A 158 -12.50 10.78 -15.96
CA THR A 158 -12.23 11.87 -16.91
C THR A 158 -11.26 11.39 -17.99
N ASP A 159 -11.22 12.13 -19.10
CA ASP A 159 -10.39 11.85 -20.29
C ASP A 159 -9.06 12.62 -20.21
#